data_AF-A0A1F8LW20-F1
#
_entry.id   AF-A0A1F8LW20-F1
#
_cell.length_a   1.000
_cell.length_b   1.000
_cell.length_c   1.000
_cell.angle_alpha   90.00
_cell.angle_beta   90.00
_cell.angle_gamma   90.00
#
_symmetry.space_group_name_H-M   'P 1'
#
loop_
_entity.id
_entity.type
_entity.pdbx_description
1 polymer ?
#
loop_
_entity_poly.entity_id
_entity_poly.type
_entity_poly.pdbx_seq_one_letter_code
_entity_poly.pdbx_strand_id
1 'polypeptide(L)'
;MEQSLGKHVRIVYLHGAWVWASLVTFFLSAVCGGIGLLTHRKSFHCWSSAFGRTGLLLWITYLPLSLWAMQLNWNGLFLAEPRWRLALVFAIGGVMLQIGLGLANKPKLTSLLNILYFIVLIIAIQNTSNVLHPASPILNIDAWRIQLFFTGLVILTLIAAWQIARWWYRREQYCTAQ
;
A
#
# COMPACT_ATOMS: atom_id res chain seq x y z
N MET A 1 -17.70 14.66 -24.52
CA MET A 1 -17.61 14.27 -23.10
C MET A 1 -16.17 14.05 -22.61
N GLU A 2 -15.14 14.48 -23.34
CA GLU A 2 -13.72 14.23 -22.97
C GLU A 2 -13.04 15.41 -22.26
N GLN A 3 -13.59 16.62 -22.35
CA GLN A 3 -12.91 17.83 -21.83
C GLN A 3 -13.18 18.14 -20.35
N SER A 4 -14.23 17.60 -19.73
CA SER A 4 -14.49 17.85 -18.29
C SER A 4 -13.78 16.87 -17.35
N LEU A 5 -13.29 15.72 -17.84
CA LEU A 5 -12.49 14.77 -17.05
C LEU A 5 -11.01 15.21 -16.91
N GLY A 6 -10.52 16.06 -17.81
CA GLY A 6 -9.08 16.32 -17.99
C GLY A 6 -8.35 16.95 -16.79
N LYS A 7 -9.06 17.64 -15.88
CA LYS A 7 -8.45 18.31 -14.72
C LYS A 7 -8.35 17.43 -13.48
N HIS A 8 -9.28 16.50 -13.26
CA HIS A 8 -9.36 15.70 -12.02
C HIS A 8 -8.92 14.24 -12.18
N VAL A 9 -8.79 13.75 -13.43
CA VAL A 9 -8.25 12.42 -13.74
C VAL A 9 -6.86 12.16 -13.13
N ARG A 10 -6.02 13.20 -13.02
CA ARG A 10 -4.68 13.09 -12.42
C ARG A 10 -4.73 12.61 -10.96
N ILE A 11 -5.77 12.99 -10.21
CA ILE A 11 -5.95 12.58 -8.82
C ILE A 11 -6.33 11.10 -8.74
N VAL A 12 -7.12 10.61 -9.70
CA VAL A 12 -7.45 9.18 -9.82
C VAL A 12 -6.19 8.36 -10.13
N TYR A 13 -5.32 8.85 -11.02
CA TYR A 13 -4.02 8.21 -11.30
C TYR A 13 -3.10 8.23 -10.09
N LEU A 14 -3.03 9.35 -9.36
CA LEU A 14 -2.26 9.44 -8.13
C LEU A 14 -2.77 8.45 -7.07
N HIS A 15 -4.09 8.37 -6.88
CA HIS A 15 -4.73 7.40 -6.00
C HIS A 15 -4.35 5.97 -6.36
N GLY A 16 -4.47 5.60 -7.64
CA GLY A 16 -4.06 4.29 -8.12
C GLY A 16 -2.58 4.00 -7.87
N ALA A 17 -1.70 4.96 -8.17
CA ALA A 17 -0.27 4.81 -7.94
C ALA A 17 0.08 4.63 -6.44
N TRP A 18 -0.66 5.28 -5.55
CA TRP A 18 -0.50 5.14 -4.10
C TRP A 18 -0.87 3.75 -3.60
N VAL A 19 -2.01 3.23 -4.07
CA VAL A 19 -2.48 1.87 -3.72
C VAL A 19 -1.49 0.82 -4.22
N TRP A 20 -1.03 0.93 -5.48
CA TRP A 20 -0.03 0.01 -6.03
C TRP A 20 1.28 0.05 -5.24
N ALA A 21 1.79 1.23 -4.91
CA ALA A 21 3.02 1.37 -4.13
C ALA A 21 2.86 0.75 -2.72
N SER A 22 1.71 0.94 -2.08
CA SER A 22 1.40 0.32 -0.80
C SER A 22 1.35 -1.22 -0.89
N LEU A 23 0.70 -1.77 -1.92
CA LEU A 23 0.64 -3.22 -2.14
C LEU A 23 2.03 -3.81 -2.41
N VAL A 24 2.85 -3.16 -3.24
CA VAL A 24 4.23 -3.59 -3.51
C VAL A 24 5.06 -3.56 -2.24
N THR A 25 4.93 -2.54 -1.39
CA THR A 25 5.68 -2.49 -0.13
C THR A 25 5.20 -3.54 0.88
N PHE A 26 3.91 -3.82 0.99
CA PHE A 26 3.44 -4.96 1.79
C PHE A 26 3.94 -6.30 1.23
N PHE A 27 3.97 -6.47 -0.08
CA PHE A 27 4.56 -7.65 -0.72
C PHE A 27 6.04 -7.79 -0.37
N LEU A 28 6.84 -6.73 -0.51
CA LEU A 28 8.26 -6.73 -0.12
C LEU A 28 8.43 -7.02 1.37
N SER A 29 7.54 -6.51 2.22
CA SER A 29 7.52 -6.83 3.65
C SER A 29 7.33 -8.32 3.90
N ALA A 30 6.39 -8.95 3.21
CA ALA A 30 6.14 -10.40 3.29
C ALA A 30 7.32 -11.21 2.75
N VAL A 31 7.88 -10.84 1.58
CA VAL A 31 9.04 -11.52 0.98
C VAL A 31 10.26 -11.43 1.88
N CYS A 32 10.64 -10.24 2.34
CA CYS A 32 11.75 -10.09 3.29
C CYS A 32 11.47 -10.85 4.59
N GLY A 33 10.23 -10.86 5.07
CA GLY A 33 9.85 -11.63 6.26
C GLY A 33 10.05 -13.13 6.06
N GLY A 34 9.63 -13.67 4.92
CA GLY A 34 9.78 -15.08 4.55
C GLY A 34 11.24 -15.47 4.43
N ILE A 35 12.04 -14.67 3.72
CA ILE A 35 13.50 -14.89 3.60
C ILE A 35 14.15 -14.82 4.99
N GLY A 36 13.75 -13.88 5.85
CA GLY A 36 14.25 -13.78 7.22
C GLY A 36 13.93 -15.02 8.06
N LEU A 37 12.71 -15.56 7.95
CA LEU A 37 12.31 -16.78 8.66
C LEU A 37 13.08 -18.01 8.18
N LEU A 38 13.32 -18.14 6.88
CA LEU A 38 14.06 -19.26 6.28
C LEU A 38 15.57 -19.18 6.54
N THR A 39 16.16 -17.99 6.46
CA THR A 39 17.61 -17.79 6.58
C THR A 39 18.08 -17.42 7.98
N HIS A 40 17.14 -17.14 8.90
CA HIS A 40 17.38 -16.62 10.25
C HIS A 40 18.20 -15.32 10.33
N ARG A 41 18.38 -14.61 9.21
CA ARG A 41 19.17 -13.37 9.14
C ARG A 41 18.34 -12.19 9.66
N LYS A 42 18.84 -11.54 10.73
CA LYS A 42 18.22 -10.37 11.36
C LYS A 42 17.90 -9.23 10.38
N SER A 43 18.78 -8.98 9.40
CA SER A 43 18.59 -7.90 8.42
C SER A 43 17.30 -8.05 7.59
N PHE A 44 16.88 -9.27 7.25
CA PHE A 44 15.65 -9.48 6.50
C PHE A 44 14.39 -9.24 7.35
N HIS A 45 14.44 -9.56 8.65
CA HIS A 45 13.38 -9.20 9.58
C HIS A 45 13.24 -7.68 9.74
N CYS A 46 14.36 -6.97 9.81
CA CYS A 46 14.42 -5.51 9.81
C CYS A 46 13.76 -4.90 8.58
N TRP A 47 14.12 -5.38 7.38
CA TRP A 47 13.51 -4.93 6.13
C TRP A 47 12.03 -5.26 6.07
N SER A 48 11.61 -6.43 6.56
CA SER A 48 10.19 -6.77 6.67
C SER A 48 9.42 -5.73 7.49
N SER A 49 9.92 -5.38 8.68
CA SER A 49 9.31 -4.36 9.54
C SER A 49 9.24 -2.99 8.85
N ALA A 50 10.35 -2.54 8.26
CA ALA A 50 10.45 -1.25 7.59
C ALA A 50 9.48 -1.11 6.41
N PHE A 51 9.40 -2.14 5.57
CA PHE A 51 8.45 -2.17 4.45
C PHE A 51 7.00 -2.28 4.94
N GLY A 52 6.74 -3.02 6.03
CA GLY A 52 5.39 -3.13 6.61
C GLY A 52 4.85 -1.78 7.09
N ARG A 53 5.67 -1.02 7.82
CA ARG A 53 5.31 0.35 8.27
C ARG A 53 5.17 1.33 7.11
N THR A 54 6.03 1.22 6.11
CA THR A 54 5.96 2.06 4.90
C THR A 54 4.69 1.79 4.11
N GLY A 55 4.37 0.51 3.87
CA GLY A 55 3.14 0.10 3.20
C GLY A 55 1.92 0.59 3.93
N LEU A 56 1.90 0.49 5.27
CA LEU A 56 0.82 1.00 6.10
C LEU A 56 0.68 2.52 6.03
N LEU A 57 1.78 3.27 6.06
CA LEU A 57 1.74 4.72 5.89
C LEU A 57 1.09 5.11 4.56
N LEU A 58 1.50 4.47 3.47
CA LEU A 58 0.88 4.67 2.15
C LEU A 58 -0.60 4.24 2.17
N TRP A 59 -0.91 3.12 2.82
CA TRP A 59 -2.27 2.59 2.93
C TRP A 59 -3.22 3.58 3.65
N ILE A 60 -2.77 4.17 4.75
CA ILE A 60 -3.56 5.15 5.50
C ILE A 60 -3.72 6.44 4.70
N THR A 61 -2.62 6.93 4.12
CA THR A 61 -2.63 8.23 3.43
C THR A 61 -3.41 8.20 2.12
N TYR A 62 -3.62 7.03 1.49
CA TYR A 62 -4.52 7.00 0.33
C TYR A 62 -5.99 7.10 0.71
N LEU A 63 -6.41 6.81 1.95
CA LEU A 63 -7.82 6.89 2.33
C LEU A 63 -8.37 8.33 2.18
N PRO A 64 -7.74 9.38 2.73
CA PRO A 64 -8.10 10.77 2.41
C PRO A 64 -8.06 11.08 0.92
N LEU A 65 -7.03 10.58 0.20
CA LEU A 65 -6.91 10.75 -1.24
C LEU A 65 -8.08 10.09 -2.01
N SER A 66 -8.58 8.95 -1.53
CA SER A 66 -9.74 8.27 -2.11
C SER A 66 -11.02 9.06 -1.90
N LEU A 67 -11.21 9.65 -0.72
CA LEU A 67 -12.36 10.52 -0.43
C LEU A 67 -12.32 11.76 -1.32
N TRP A 68 -11.12 12.32 -1.52
CA TRP A 68 -10.93 13.45 -2.41
C TRP A 68 -11.23 13.10 -3.87
N ALA A 69 -10.75 11.94 -4.34
CA ALA A 69 -11.06 11.43 -5.68
C ALA A 69 -12.57 11.17 -5.85
N MET A 70 -13.24 10.61 -4.83
CA MET A 70 -14.69 10.39 -4.83
C MET A 70 -15.46 11.71 -4.99
N GLN A 71 -15.12 12.71 -4.18
CA GLN A 71 -15.79 14.01 -4.20
C GLN A 71 -15.62 14.73 -5.54
N LEU A 72 -14.41 14.71 -6.13
CA LEU A 72 -14.14 15.45 -7.37
C LEU A 72 -14.74 14.82 -8.63
N ASN A 73 -14.84 13.49 -8.68
CA ASN A 73 -15.29 12.80 -9.90
C ASN A 73 -16.77 12.41 -9.85
N TRP A 74 -17.30 12.14 -8.65
CA TRP A 74 -18.66 11.65 -8.47
C TRP A 74 -19.52 12.52 -7.54
N ASN A 75 -18.98 13.67 -7.08
CA ASN A 75 -19.68 14.64 -6.23
C ASN A 75 -20.37 14.03 -4.99
N GLY A 76 -19.75 13.01 -4.40
CA GLY A 76 -20.27 12.30 -3.23
C GLY A 76 -19.22 11.47 -2.51
N LEU A 77 -19.54 11.03 -1.29
CA LEU A 77 -18.69 10.18 -0.47
C LEU A 77 -19.30 8.78 -0.35
N PHE A 78 -18.59 7.77 -0.88
CA PHE A 78 -19.09 6.40 -0.96
C PHE A 78 -18.52 5.53 0.15
N LEU A 79 -18.75 5.93 1.41
CA LEU A 79 -18.23 5.23 2.60
C LEU A 79 -18.83 3.81 2.79
N ALA A 80 -19.97 3.55 2.13
CA ALA A 80 -20.57 2.21 2.10
C ALA A 80 -19.96 1.28 1.06
N GLU A 81 -19.07 1.78 0.19
CA GLU A 81 -18.42 0.97 -0.84
C GLU A 81 -17.61 -0.16 -0.18
N PRO A 82 -17.80 -1.43 -0.59
CA PRO A 82 -17.10 -2.57 0.00
C PRO A 82 -15.57 -2.40 0.00
N ARG A 83 -14.99 -1.86 -1.08
CA ARG A 83 -13.55 -1.61 -1.18
C ARG A 83 -13.07 -0.53 -0.22
N TRP A 84 -13.83 0.54 -0.02
CA TRP A 84 -13.50 1.58 0.94
C TRP A 84 -13.55 1.05 2.38
N ARG A 85 -14.56 0.24 2.71
CA ARG A 85 -14.66 -0.41 4.02
C ARG A 85 -13.50 -1.36 4.27
N LEU A 86 -13.15 -2.20 3.28
CA LEU A 86 -11.98 -3.07 3.35
C LEU A 86 -10.71 -2.23 3.62
N ALA A 87 -10.50 -1.19 2.83
CA ALA A 87 -9.37 -0.28 2.98
C ALA A 87 -9.25 0.27 4.41
N LEU A 88 -10.36 0.75 4.96
CA LEU A 88 -10.42 1.27 6.33
C LEU A 88 -10.14 0.20 7.38
N VAL A 89 -10.75 -0.99 7.26
CA VAL A 89 -10.55 -2.10 8.21
C VAL A 89 -9.08 -2.52 8.24
N PHE A 90 -8.44 -2.66 7.08
CA PHE A 90 -7.03 -2.98 7.00
C PHE A 90 -6.13 -1.84 7.49
N ALA A 91 -6.51 -0.58 7.28
CA ALA A 91 -5.78 0.55 7.87
C ALA A 91 -5.79 0.49 9.40
N ILE A 92 -6.95 0.31 10.02
CA ILE A 92 -7.10 0.22 11.48
C ILE A 92 -6.37 -1.01 12.02
N GLY A 93 -6.66 -2.19 11.44
CA GLY A 93 -6.04 -3.45 11.84
C GLY A 93 -4.52 -3.44 11.65
N GLY A 94 -4.03 -2.82 10.58
CA GLY A 94 -2.61 -2.64 10.30
C GLY A 94 -1.91 -1.73 11.31
N VAL A 95 -2.53 -0.61 11.72
CA VAL A 95 -2.00 0.26 12.79
C VAL A 95 -1.89 -0.50 14.10
N MET A 96 -2.98 -1.17 14.52
CA MET A 96 -2.98 -1.96 15.75
C MET A 96 -1.91 -3.05 15.70
N LEU A 97 -1.77 -3.73 14.55
CA LEU A 97 -0.76 -4.76 14.35
C LEU A 97 0.66 -4.19 14.46
N GLN A 98 0.98 -3.11 13.74
CA GLN A 98 2.34 -2.54 13.74
C GLN A 98 2.73 -1.96 15.10
N ILE A 99 1.78 -1.36 15.84
CA ILE A 99 2.00 -0.92 17.22
C ILE A 99 2.28 -2.13 18.12
N GLY A 100 1.43 -3.16 18.06
CA GLY A 100 1.61 -4.38 18.84
C GLY A 100 2.95 -5.08 18.58
N LEU A 101 3.38 -5.14 17.32
CA LEU A 101 4.67 -5.68 16.90
C LEU A 101 5.86 -4.83 17.38
N GLY A 102 5.71 -3.51 17.38
CA GLY A 102 6.70 -2.59 17.95
C GLY A 102 6.88 -2.80 19.45
N LEU A 103 5.77 -2.94 20.20
CA LEU A 103 5.79 -3.19 21.64
C LEU A 103 6.31 -4.59 21.99
N ALA A 104 5.97 -5.61 21.19
CA ALA A 104 6.38 -6.98 21.44
C ALA A 104 7.90 -7.18 21.29
N ASN A 105 8.57 -6.32 20.53
CA ASN A 105 9.99 -6.37 20.26
C ASN A 105 10.51 -7.80 19.90
N LYS A 106 9.82 -8.50 18.98
CA LYS A 106 10.20 -9.84 18.49
C LYS A 106 10.28 -9.90 16.95
N PRO A 107 11.50 -9.93 16.34
CA PRO A 107 11.66 -9.78 14.89
C PRO A 107 11.05 -10.92 14.08
N LYS A 108 11.11 -12.17 14.58
CA LYS A 108 10.47 -13.33 13.94
C LYS A 108 8.96 -13.21 13.91
N LEU A 109 8.36 -12.73 15.01
CA LEU A 109 6.91 -12.51 15.10
C LEU A 109 6.48 -11.41 14.14
N THR A 110 7.22 -10.31 14.07
CA THR A 110 6.99 -9.22 13.11
C THR A 110 6.96 -9.73 11.67
N SER A 111 7.94 -10.52 11.26
CA SER A 111 7.97 -11.09 9.91
C SER A 111 6.81 -12.04 9.64
N LEU A 112 6.48 -12.92 10.59
CA LEU A 112 5.34 -13.84 10.44
C LEU A 112 4.03 -13.08 10.27
N LEU A 113 3.75 -12.11 11.14
CA LEU A 113 2.49 -11.37 11.08
C LEU A 113 2.40 -10.42 9.87
N ASN A 114 3.52 -9.87 9.40
CA ASN A 114 3.55 -9.09 8.15
C ASN A 114 3.20 -9.96 6.92
N ILE A 115 3.71 -11.20 6.86
CA ILE A 115 3.33 -12.16 5.81
C ILE A 115 1.84 -12.45 5.86
N LEU A 116 1.32 -12.80 7.05
CA LEU A 116 -0.10 -13.10 7.23
C LEU A 116 -0.98 -11.91 6.87
N TYR A 117 -0.61 -10.70 7.30
CA TYR A 117 -1.32 -9.47 6.95
C TYR A 117 -1.42 -9.28 5.44
N PHE A 118 -0.32 -9.45 4.71
CA PHE A 118 -0.34 -9.32 3.25
C PHE A 118 -1.19 -10.40 2.57
N ILE A 119 -1.09 -11.66 3.00
CA ILE A 119 -1.89 -12.76 2.45
C ILE A 119 -3.40 -12.48 2.66
N VAL A 120 -3.78 -12.13 3.88
CA VAL A 120 -5.17 -11.83 4.24
C VAL A 120 -5.67 -10.61 3.46
N LEU A 121 -4.84 -9.58 3.27
CA LEU A 121 -5.18 -8.42 2.45
C LEU A 121 -5.46 -8.79 0.99
N ILE A 122 -4.61 -9.60 0.37
CA ILE A 122 -4.77 -10.00 -1.04
C ILE A 122 -6.03 -10.86 -1.23
N ILE A 123 -6.26 -11.83 -0.34
CA ILE A 123 -7.49 -12.63 -0.35
C ILE A 123 -8.71 -11.72 -0.20
N ALA A 124 -8.69 -10.78 0.74
CA ALA A 124 -9.81 -9.86 0.95
C ALA A 124 -10.07 -8.99 -0.30
N ILE A 125 -9.02 -8.46 -0.94
CA ILE A 125 -9.14 -7.64 -2.16
C ILE A 125 -9.75 -8.47 -3.30
N GLN A 126 -9.31 -9.72 -3.50
CA GLN A 126 -9.81 -10.60 -4.56
C GLN A 126 -11.28 -10.98 -4.37
N ASN A 127 -11.76 -11.05 -3.13
CA ASN A 127 -13.14 -11.39 -2.80
C ASN A 127 -14.07 -10.18 -2.66
N THR A 128 -13.57 -8.96 -2.83
CA THR A 128 -14.38 -7.74 -2.69
C THR A 128 -14.90 -7.27 -4.05
N SER A 129 -16.22 -7.09 -4.15
CA SER A 129 -16.88 -6.64 -5.38
C SER A 129 -16.51 -5.21 -5.78
N ASN A 130 -16.36 -4.97 -7.10
CA ASN A 130 -16.18 -3.65 -7.69
C ASN A 130 -17.54 -3.05 -8.05
N VAL A 131 -17.94 -1.98 -7.35
CA VAL A 131 -19.19 -1.26 -7.65
C VAL A 131 -18.90 0.01 -8.43
N LEU A 132 -18.01 0.87 -7.92
CA LEU A 132 -17.67 2.17 -8.53
C LEU A 132 -16.37 2.15 -9.33
N HIS A 133 -15.65 1.03 -9.30
CA HIS A 133 -14.38 0.88 -10.02
C HIS A 133 -14.67 0.38 -11.44
N PRO A 134 -14.67 1.25 -12.47
CA PRO A 134 -14.78 0.79 -13.85
C PRO A 134 -13.60 -0.13 -14.20
N ALA A 135 -13.80 -1.09 -15.11
CA ALA A 135 -12.72 -1.87 -15.70
C ALA A 135 -11.69 -0.91 -16.30
N SER A 136 -10.44 -0.99 -15.85
CA SER A 136 -9.39 -0.01 -16.12
C SER A 136 -9.17 0.19 -17.63
N PRO A 137 -9.49 1.35 -18.23
CA PRO A 137 -9.15 1.64 -19.63
C PRO A 137 -7.66 1.90 -19.83
N ILE A 138 -6.89 1.99 -18.73
CA ILE A 138 -5.46 2.31 -18.74
C ILE A 138 -4.64 1.24 -19.47
N LEU A 139 -5.13 0.00 -19.57
CA LEU A 139 -4.47 -1.08 -20.31
C LEU A 139 -4.88 -1.13 -21.80
N ASN A 140 -5.72 -0.21 -22.29
CA ASN A 140 -6.02 -0.11 -23.71
C ASN A 140 -4.81 0.46 -24.48
N ILE A 141 -4.49 -0.19 -25.60
CA ILE A 141 -3.27 0.01 -26.40
C ILE A 141 -3.17 1.44 -26.97
N ASP A 142 -4.30 2.13 -27.17
CA ASP A 142 -4.34 3.46 -27.82
C ASP A 142 -3.96 4.64 -26.91
N ALA A 143 -3.67 4.40 -25.63
CA ALA A 143 -3.42 5.44 -24.62
C ALA A 143 -1.99 5.42 -24.02
N TRP A 144 -0.96 5.13 -24.82
CA TRP A 144 0.43 4.95 -24.36
C TRP A 144 0.98 6.13 -23.52
N ARG A 145 0.56 7.37 -23.80
CA ARG A 145 0.97 8.56 -23.01
C ARG A 145 0.44 8.51 -21.57
N ILE A 146 -0.79 8.02 -21.41
CA ILE A 146 -1.43 7.88 -20.08
C ILE A 146 -0.75 6.74 -19.31
N GLN A 147 -0.45 5.63 -19.98
CA GLN A 147 0.30 4.51 -19.41
C GLN A 147 1.68 4.98 -18.93
N LEU A 148 2.45 5.65 -19.79
CA LEU A 148 3.78 6.16 -19.43
C LEU A 148 3.72 7.11 -18.23
N PHE A 149 2.75 8.02 -18.22
CA PHE A 149 2.55 8.95 -17.09
C PHE A 149 2.20 8.20 -15.79
N PHE A 150 1.27 7.25 -15.84
CA PHE A 150 0.87 6.46 -14.68
C PHE A 150 2.02 5.57 -14.17
N THR A 151 2.74 4.89 -15.06
CA THR A 151 3.92 4.09 -14.72
C THR A 151 5.02 4.97 -14.12
N GLY A 152 5.26 6.15 -14.69
CA GLY A 152 6.19 7.13 -14.12
C GLY A 152 5.79 7.55 -12.70
N LEU A 153 4.50 7.82 -12.45
CA LEU A 153 3.99 8.10 -11.11
C LEU A 153 4.22 6.93 -10.15
N VAL A 154 3.92 5.69 -10.56
CA VAL A 154 4.16 4.49 -9.73
C VAL A 154 5.65 4.32 -9.40
N ILE A 155 6.54 4.52 -10.38
CA ILE A 155 7.98 4.42 -10.14
C ILE A 155 8.44 5.48 -9.13
N LEU A 156 8.00 6.73 -9.29
CA LEU A 156 8.34 7.81 -8.37
C LEU A 156 7.80 7.56 -6.96
N THR A 157 6.57 7.07 -6.83
CA THR A 157 6.01 6.71 -5.51
C THR A 157 6.73 5.53 -4.88
N LEU A 158 7.16 4.53 -5.67
CA LEU A 158 7.99 3.42 -5.18
C LEU A 158 9.38 3.88 -4.73
N ILE A 159 10.00 4.83 -5.43
CA ILE A 159 11.28 5.42 -5.00
C ILE A 159 11.09 6.17 -3.67
N ALA A 160 10.02 6.96 -3.54
CA ALA A 160 9.69 7.61 -2.27
C ALA A 160 9.43 6.59 -1.15
N ALA A 161 8.68 5.53 -1.43
CA ALA A 161 8.43 4.45 -0.50
C ALA A 161 9.73 3.76 -0.06
N TRP A 162 10.65 3.49 -0.98
CA TRP A 162 11.95 2.93 -0.65
C TRP A 162 12.78 3.83 0.27
N GLN A 163 12.77 5.15 0.04
CA GLN A 163 13.47 6.11 0.92
C GLN A 163 12.87 6.10 2.34
N ILE A 164 11.55 6.06 2.46
CA ILE A 164 10.85 5.94 3.75
C ILE A 164 11.19 4.61 4.43
N ALA A 165 11.16 3.50 3.70
CA ALA A 165 11.54 2.19 4.23
C ALA A 165 12.99 2.16 4.70
N ARG A 166 13.92 2.75 3.94
CA ARG A 166 15.33 2.86 4.34
C ARG A 166 15.49 3.69 5.61
N TRP A 167 14.70 4.75 5.78
CA TRP A 167 14.69 5.55 7.00
C TRP A 167 14.17 4.75 8.20
N TRP A 168 13.08 4.00 8.03
CA TRP A 168 12.59 3.08 9.07
C TRP A 168 13.61 2.01 9.44
N TYR A 169 14.25 1.38 8.44
CA TYR A 169 15.26 0.35 8.65
C TYR A 169 16.39 0.82 9.58
N ARG A 170 16.84 2.08 9.42
CA ARG A 170 17.88 2.67 10.27
C ARG A 170 17.43 2.96 11.70
N ARG A 171 16.12 3.10 11.93
CA ARG A 171 15.52 3.41 13.24
C ARG A 171 14.96 2.17 13.94
N GLU A 172 14.98 1.03 13.26
CA GLU A 172 14.36 -0.17 13.77
C GLU A 172 15.21 -0.77 14.89
N GLN A 173 14.60 -0.91 16.07
CA GLN A 173 15.29 -1.25 17.31
C GLN A 173 16.07 -2.58 17.20
N TYR A 174 15.54 -3.54 16.44
CA TYR A 174 16.18 -4.83 16.18
C TYR A 174 17.50 -4.75 15.41
N CYS A 175 17.67 -3.70 14.62
CA CYS A 175 18.81 -3.53 13.72
C CYS A 175 19.90 -2.66 14.36
N THR A 176 19.49 -1.79 15.28
CA THR A 176 20.37 -0.90 16.03
C THR A 176 20.83 -1.49 17.36
N ALA A 177 20.09 -2.45 17.93
CA ALA A 177 20.54 -3.20 19.10
C ALA A 177 21.62 -4.19 18.69
N GLN A 178 22.88 -3.76 18.76
CA GLN A 178 24.06 -4.61 18.76
C GLN A 178 24.33 -5.14 20.16
#